data_AF-A0A960PHW8-F1
#
_entry.id   AF-A0A960PHW8-F1
#
_cell.length_a   1.000
_cell.length_b   1.000
_cell.length_c   1.000
_cell.angle_alpha   90.00
_cell.angle_beta   90.00
_cell.angle_gamma   90.00
#
_symmetry.space_group_name_H-M   'P 1'
#
loop_
_entity.id
_entity.type
_entity.pdbx_description
1 polymer ?
#
loop_
_entity_poly.entity_id
_entity_poly.type
_entity_poly.pdbx_seq_one_letter_code
_entity_poly.pdbx_strand_id
1 'polypeptide(L)'
;MVTTRPTGRGVSKPVAALAVVMAALIVGAVAWAVTRTTSSSGSTATEAETVVLGDSIAVMSSEELVEATDAQVVAFNGARWADLGPAVGRTLAERQSPPERVAVLLGTNDVLALSVSTVEVAPVLDPLEDVPCVVVFELPGGSGWTVPTLNERLRDEADGRPNVEVDDEWARLANRNRDEEAASWFEDDGIHPAAEGQERLASAVASGLDRHCGASSG
;
A
#
# COMPACT_ATOMS: atom_id res chain seq x y z
N MET A 1 -37.87 -15.10 62.33
CA MET A 1 -36.80 -14.58 61.45
C MET A 1 -37.48 -14.08 60.18
N VAL A 2 -37.33 -12.80 59.88
CA VAL A 2 -38.16 -12.03 58.94
C VAL A 2 -37.85 -12.41 57.48
N THR A 3 -38.91 -12.70 56.73
CA THR A 3 -38.95 -12.81 55.27
C THR A 3 -38.88 -11.44 54.60
N THR A 4 -37.99 -11.26 53.61
CA THR A 4 -38.08 -10.17 52.63
C THR A 4 -37.95 -10.69 51.21
N ARG A 5 -38.86 -10.22 50.35
CA ARG A 5 -39.00 -10.50 48.91
C ARG A 5 -37.97 -9.73 48.07
N PRO A 6 -37.73 -10.16 46.82
CA PRO A 6 -36.84 -9.47 45.88
C PRO A 6 -37.54 -8.27 45.22
N THR A 7 -36.80 -7.17 45.06
CA THR A 7 -37.23 -6.00 44.31
C THR A 7 -36.36 -5.80 43.06
N GLY A 8 -37.00 -5.92 41.89
CA GLY A 8 -37.02 -4.85 40.89
C GLY A 8 -35.82 -4.65 39.96
N ARG A 9 -35.98 -5.17 38.73
CA ARG A 9 -35.77 -4.54 37.41
C ARG A 9 -34.58 -3.57 37.19
N GLY A 10 -33.74 -3.95 36.22
CA GLY A 10 -33.03 -3.05 35.31
C GLY A 10 -32.80 -3.74 33.97
N VAL A 11 -33.66 -3.43 32.99
CA VAL A 11 -33.49 -3.81 31.58
C VAL A 11 -32.63 -2.75 30.90
N SER A 12 -31.50 -3.14 30.31
CA SER A 12 -31.01 -2.56 29.04
C SER A 12 -29.87 -3.41 28.47
N LYS A 13 -29.94 -3.61 27.16
CA LYS A 13 -29.09 -4.48 26.35
C LYS A 13 -27.67 -3.90 26.12
N PRO A 14 -26.71 -4.75 25.73
CA PRO A 14 -25.28 -4.45 25.65
C PRO A 14 -24.89 -4.03 24.22
N VAL A 15 -24.91 -2.74 23.86
CA VAL A 15 -24.47 -2.33 22.50
C VAL A 15 -23.98 -0.87 22.49
N ALA A 16 -22.96 -0.53 23.26
CA ALA A 16 -22.39 0.82 23.20
C ALA A 16 -20.86 0.90 23.36
N ALA A 17 -20.17 -0.19 23.73
CA ALA A 17 -18.72 -0.17 23.90
C ALA A 17 -17.92 -0.66 22.68
N LEU A 18 -18.58 -1.22 21.65
CA LEU A 18 -17.91 -1.70 20.43
C LEU A 18 -17.88 -0.67 19.29
N ALA A 19 -18.57 0.47 19.43
CA ALA A 19 -18.67 1.48 18.38
C ALA A 19 -17.54 2.55 18.43
N VAL A 20 -16.75 2.59 19.52
CA VAL A 20 -15.72 3.62 19.70
C VAL A 20 -14.35 3.17 19.16
N VAL A 21 -14.11 1.88 18.97
CA VAL A 21 -12.84 1.37 18.40
C VAL A 21 -12.88 1.30 16.86
N MET A 22 -14.06 1.12 16.25
CA MET A 22 -14.21 1.10 14.78
C MET A 22 -14.21 2.50 14.14
N ALA A 23 -14.53 3.55 14.88
CA ALA A 23 -14.53 4.92 14.36
C ALA A 23 -13.14 5.58 14.38
N ALA A 24 -12.18 5.03 15.14
CA ALA A 24 -10.82 5.56 15.22
C ALA A 24 -9.90 5.05 14.10
N LEU A 25 -10.28 3.98 13.39
CA LEU A 25 -9.53 3.43 12.25
C LEU A 25 -9.86 4.11 10.90
N ILE A 26 -10.83 5.03 10.88
CA ILE A 26 -11.32 5.70 9.64
C ILE A 26 -10.68 7.09 9.45
N VAL A 27 -9.82 7.53 10.37
CA VAL A 27 -9.06 8.80 10.26
C VAL A 27 -7.58 8.51 9.95
N GLY A 28 -7.31 7.40 9.25
CA GLY A 28 -6.00 7.13 8.64
C GLY A 28 -5.81 8.08 7.47
N ALA A 29 -4.93 9.05 7.65
CA ALA A 29 -4.63 10.13 6.72
C ALA A 29 -4.66 9.68 5.25
N VAL A 30 -5.65 10.18 4.51
CA VAL A 30 -5.54 10.28 3.05
C VAL A 30 -4.39 11.24 2.81
N ALA A 31 -3.23 10.73 2.40
CA ALA A 31 -2.17 11.55 1.85
C ALA A 31 -2.64 12.05 0.47
N TRP A 32 -3.51 13.06 0.48
CA TRP A 32 -3.83 13.84 -0.71
C TRP A 32 -2.60 14.73 -0.96
N ALA A 33 -1.59 14.18 -1.63
CA ALA A 33 -0.39 14.91 -1.95
C ALA A 33 -0.79 16.17 -2.75
N VAL A 34 -0.40 17.30 -2.18
CA VAL A 34 -0.72 18.65 -2.60
C VAL A 34 -0.26 18.86 -4.04
N THR A 35 -1.20 19.28 -4.89
CA THR A 35 -0.94 19.83 -6.23
C THR A 35 0.25 20.79 -6.19
N ARG A 36 1.36 20.46 -6.86
CA ARG A 36 2.40 21.46 -7.17
C ARG A 36 1.73 22.53 -8.04
N THR A 37 1.48 23.68 -7.44
CA THR A 37 0.92 24.88 -8.08
C THR A 37 1.95 25.48 -9.04
N THR A 38 2.08 24.93 -10.25
CA THR A 38 2.56 25.71 -11.38
C THR A 38 1.39 26.46 -11.98
N SER A 39 1.24 27.71 -11.53
CA SER A 39 0.34 28.70 -12.10
C SER A 39 0.59 28.88 -13.60
N SER A 40 -0.26 28.28 -14.42
CA SER A 40 -0.60 28.83 -15.74
C SER A 40 -2.02 28.40 -16.12
N SER A 41 -2.96 29.34 -15.97
CA SER A 41 -4.17 29.53 -16.76
C SER A 41 -4.81 28.31 -17.45
N GLY A 42 -5.92 27.82 -16.87
CA GLY A 42 -7.02 27.23 -17.65
C GLY A 42 -6.92 25.77 -18.08
N SER A 43 -6.29 24.88 -17.31
CA SER A 43 -6.27 23.45 -17.62
C SER A 43 -7.29 22.69 -16.76
N THR A 44 -8.16 21.89 -17.38
CA THR A 44 -8.72 20.69 -16.73
C THR A 44 -7.56 19.95 -16.07
N ALA A 45 -7.59 19.76 -14.75
CA ALA A 45 -6.59 18.96 -14.07
C ALA A 45 -6.61 17.56 -14.69
N THR A 46 -5.57 17.23 -15.46
CA THR A 46 -5.38 15.90 -16.01
C THR A 46 -5.14 14.96 -14.83
N GLU A 47 -5.95 13.92 -14.71
CA GLU A 47 -5.75 12.89 -13.68
C GLU A 47 -4.39 12.23 -13.90
N ALA A 48 -3.64 11.96 -12.82
CA ALA A 48 -2.31 11.36 -12.90
C ALA A 48 -2.37 10.02 -13.64
N GLU A 49 -1.49 9.82 -14.64
CA GLU A 49 -1.42 8.58 -15.44
C GLU A 49 -0.89 7.40 -14.60
N THR A 50 -0.12 7.70 -13.55
CA THR A 50 0.42 6.71 -12.61
C THR A 50 -0.29 6.79 -11.27
N VAL A 51 -0.57 5.63 -10.66
CA VAL A 51 -1.03 5.52 -9.27
C VAL A 51 -0.09 4.61 -8.48
N VAL A 52 0.27 5.00 -7.27
CA VAL A 52 1.03 4.15 -6.33
C VAL A 52 0.11 3.75 -5.19
N LEU A 53 -0.13 2.46 -5.03
CA LEU A 53 -0.88 1.87 -3.92
C LEU A 53 0.10 1.41 -2.84
N GLY A 54 -0.12 1.72 -1.57
CA GLY A 54 0.82 1.26 -0.55
C GLY A 54 0.41 1.40 0.91
N ASP A 55 1.34 1.07 1.80
CA ASP A 55 1.18 1.17 3.25
C ASP A 55 1.97 2.34 3.86
N SER A 56 2.41 2.24 5.11
CA SER A 56 3.21 3.29 5.77
C SER A 56 4.50 3.62 5.04
N ILE A 57 5.09 2.67 4.32
CA ILE A 57 6.32 2.89 3.54
C ILE A 57 6.04 3.89 2.39
N ALA A 58 4.92 3.71 1.68
CA ALA A 58 4.51 4.61 0.60
C ALA A 58 4.01 5.97 1.14
N VAL A 59 3.37 6.00 2.32
CA VAL A 59 3.01 7.27 2.99
C VAL A 59 4.26 8.08 3.30
N MET A 60 5.28 7.45 3.89
CA MET A 60 6.52 8.13 4.27
C MET A 60 7.34 8.60 3.06
N SER A 61 7.31 7.85 1.96
CA SER A 61 8.08 8.16 0.74
C SER A 61 7.26 8.93 -0.30
N SER A 62 6.15 9.54 0.10
CA SER A 62 5.16 10.07 -0.84
C SER A 62 5.68 11.24 -1.68
N GLU A 63 6.52 12.11 -1.10
CA GLU A 63 7.12 13.24 -1.84
C GLU A 63 8.08 12.75 -2.93
N GLU A 64 8.94 11.80 -2.59
CA GLU A 64 9.92 11.20 -3.48
C GLU A 64 9.24 10.36 -4.56
N LEU A 65 8.19 9.62 -4.22
CA LEU A 65 7.38 8.85 -5.18
C LEU A 65 6.70 9.78 -6.19
N VAL A 66 6.06 10.85 -5.73
CA VAL A 66 5.43 11.85 -6.60
C VAL A 66 6.47 12.49 -7.51
N GLU A 67 7.63 12.87 -6.98
CA GLU A 67 8.71 13.47 -7.77
C GLU A 67 9.27 12.53 -8.83
N ALA A 68 9.46 11.25 -8.50
CA ALA A 68 10.07 10.28 -9.40
C ALA A 68 9.11 9.73 -10.46
N THR A 69 7.80 9.73 -10.20
CA THR A 69 6.82 8.99 -11.03
C THR A 69 5.63 9.80 -11.52
N ASP A 70 5.48 11.06 -11.08
CA ASP A 70 4.30 11.90 -11.28
C ASP A 70 2.99 11.20 -10.85
N ALA A 71 3.08 10.30 -9.88
CA ALA A 71 1.96 9.47 -9.46
C ALA A 71 1.03 10.14 -8.46
N GLN A 72 -0.22 9.70 -8.46
CA GLN A 72 -1.10 9.82 -7.30
C GLN A 72 -0.77 8.69 -6.30
N VAL A 73 -0.40 9.05 -5.06
CA VAL A 73 -0.13 8.05 -4.00
C VAL A 73 -1.42 7.79 -3.19
N VAL A 74 -1.83 6.53 -3.13
CA VAL A 74 -3.00 6.04 -2.39
C VAL A 74 -2.49 5.04 -1.37
N ALA A 75 -2.17 5.53 -0.17
CA ALA A 75 -1.54 4.73 0.85
C ALA A 75 -2.09 5.03 2.25
N PHE A 76 -2.06 4.03 3.13
CA PHE A 76 -2.51 4.17 4.52
C PHE A 76 -1.53 3.50 5.49
N ASN A 77 -1.26 4.17 6.60
CA ASN A 77 -0.42 3.62 7.66
C ASN A 77 -1.02 2.32 8.21
N GLY A 78 -0.21 1.26 8.25
CA GLY A 78 -0.63 -0.05 8.75
C GLY A 78 -1.49 -0.87 7.76
N ALA A 79 -1.69 -0.40 6.53
CA ALA A 79 -2.48 -1.13 5.55
C ALA A 79 -1.87 -2.50 5.24
N ARG A 80 -2.75 -3.49 5.17
CA ARG A 80 -2.48 -4.82 4.61
C ARG A 80 -3.18 -4.99 3.28
N TRP A 81 -2.86 -6.05 2.56
CA TRP A 81 -3.56 -6.42 1.32
C TRP A 81 -5.08 -6.47 1.49
N ALA A 82 -5.57 -7.08 2.57
CA ALA A 82 -7.00 -7.19 2.87
C ALA A 82 -7.69 -5.83 3.11
N ASP A 83 -6.95 -4.82 3.55
CA ASP A 83 -7.48 -3.52 3.92
C ASP A 83 -7.61 -2.58 2.69
N LEU A 84 -6.78 -2.78 1.67
CA LEU A 84 -6.68 -1.89 0.51
C LEU A 84 -7.63 -2.21 -0.64
N GLY A 85 -8.08 -3.45 -0.81
CA GLY A 85 -9.01 -3.81 -1.90
C GLY A 85 -10.22 -2.86 -2.02
N PRO A 86 -10.97 -2.61 -0.92
CA PRO A 86 -12.08 -1.65 -0.94
C PRO A 86 -11.67 -0.19 -1.18
N ALA A 87 -10.45 0.21 -0.83
CA ALA A 87 -9.95 1.56 -1.09
C ALA A 87 -9.54 1.72 -2.56
N VAL A 88 -8.86 0.73 -3.14
CA VAL A 88 -8.50 0.68 -4.57
C VAL A 88 -9.74 0.80 -5.46
N GLY A 89 -10.75 -0.03 -5.21
CA GLY A 89 -11.98 0.01 -5.99
C GLY A 89 -12.70 1.36 -5.92
N ARG A 90 -12.67 2.04 -4.76
CA ARG A 90 -13.23 3.39 -4.63
C ARG A 90 -12.39 4.43 -5.37
N THR A 91 -11.07 4.39 -5.23
CA THR A 91 -10.19 5.33 -5.91
C THR A 91 -10.30 5.21 -7.43
N LEU A 92 -10.36 4.00 -7.98
CA LEU A 92 -10.56 3.81 -9.41
C LEU A 92 -11.95 4.26 -9.88
N ALA A 93 -13.00 4.03 -9.08
CA ALA A 93 -14.36 4.44 -9.42
C ALA A 93 -14.57 5.97 -9.43
N GLU A 94 -13.74 6.73 -8.71
CA GLU A 94 -13.79 8.20 -8.68
C GLU A 94 -13.10 8.85 -9.89
N ARG A 95 -12.34 8.08 -10.67
CA ARG A 95 -11.60 8.57 -11.83
C ARG A 95 -12.45 8.57 -13.10
N GLN A 96 -12.19 9.53 -13.98
CA GLN A 96 -12.84 9.61 -15.29
C GLN A 96 -12.28 8.56 -16.26
N SER A 97 -11.02 8.16 -16.07
CA SER A 97 -10.35 7.10 -16.83
C SER A 97 -9.44 6.26 -15.94
N PRO A 98 -9.24 4.96 -16.25
CA PRO A 98 -8.27 4.15 -15.53
C PRO A 98 -6.87 4.77 -15.64
N PRO A 99 -6.03 4.65 -14.61
CA PRO A 99 -4.61 5.01 -14.74
C PRO A 99 -3.94 4.14 -15.82
N GLU A 100 -2.90 4.66 -16.45
CA GLU A 100 -2.09 3.89 -17.39
C GLU A 100 -1.20 2.87 -16.68
N ARG A 101 -0.74 3.22 -15.48
CA ARG A 101 0.21 2.42 -14.71
C ARG A 101 -0.13 2.44 -13.23
N VAL A 102 0.01 1.30 -12.57
CA VAL A 102 -0.15 1.17 -11.11
C VAL A 102 1.08 0.50 -10.52
N ALA A 103 1.67 1.09 -9.48
CA ALA A 103 2.65 0.43 -8.62
C ALA A 103 1.98 -0.04 -7.32
N VAL A 104 2.28 -1.25 -6.85
CA VAL A 104 1.75 -1.79 -5.59
C VAL A 104 2.89 -2.07 -4.61
N LEU A 105 2.91 -1.34 -3.50
CA LEU A 105 3.89 -1.39 -2.41
C LEU A 105 3.22 -1.87 -1.12
N LEU A 106 2.90 -3.17 -1.05
CA LEU A 106 2.14 -3.75 0.06
C LEU A 106 2.72 -5.05 0.60
N GLY A 107 2.37 -5.34 1.85
CA GLY A 107 2.59 -6.62 2.49
C GLY A 107 3.54 -6.58 3.69
N THR A 108 4.18 -5.44 3.96
CA THR A 108 5.02 -5.28 5.16
C THR A 108 4.21 -5.57 6.42
N ASN A 109 3.00 -5.00 6.52
CA ASN A 109 2.12 -5.23 7.67
C ASN A 109 1.56 -6.66 7.74
N ASP A 110 1.41 -7.35 6.61
CA ASP A 110 0.98 -8.76 6.57
C ASP A 110 2.06 -9.70 7.10
N VAL A 111 3.32 -9.42 6.77
CA VAL A 111 4.49 -10.12 7.30
C VAL A 111 4.62 -9.85 8.80
N LEU A 112 4.51 -8.60 9.24
CA LEU A 112 4.63 -8.24 10.66
C LEU A 112 3.49 -8.83 11.51
N ALA A 113 2.29 -8.98 10.95
CA ALA A 113 1.15 -9.61 11.60
C ALA A 113 1.23 -11.16 11.62
N LEU A 114 2.27 -11.77 11.02
CA LEU A 114 2.42 -13.22 10.85
C LEU A 114 1.24 -13.87 10.12
N SER A 115 0.55 -13.10 9.26
CA SER A 115 -0.69 -13.52 8.58
C SER A 115 -0.47 -13.89 7.11
N VAL A 116 0.78 -14.04 6.66
CA VAL A 116 1.16 -14.34 5.27
C VAL A 116 0.41 -15.52 4.64
N SER A 117 0.12 -16.59 5.40
CA SER A 117 -0.57 -17.77 4.86
C SER A 117 -2.03 -17.51 4.47
N THR A 118 -2.62 -16.45 5.02
CA THR A 118 -4.02 -16.05 4.80
C THR A 118 -4.14 -14.75 4.00
N VAL A 119 -3.05 -14.25 3.43
CA VAL A 119 -3.09 -13.06 2.59
C VAL A 119 -3.82 -13.39 1.30
N GLU A 120 -4.91 -12.66 1.05
CA GLU A 120 -5.66 -12.69 -0.20
C GLU A 120 -5.20 -11.49 -1.05
N VAL A 121 -4.46 -11.76 -2.12
CA VAL A 121 -3.88 -10.74 -3.02
C VAL A 121 -4.90 -10.29 -4.07
N ALA A 122 -5.68 -11.25 -4.60
CA ALA A 122 -6.65 -11.05 -5.67
C ALA A 122 -7.62 -9.86 -5.43
N PRO A 123 -8.18 -9.61 -4.23
CA PRO A 123 -9.09 -8.48 -4.01
C PRO A 123 -8.49 -7.08 -4.26
N VAL A 124 -7.17 -6.95 -4.29
CA VAL A 124 -6.47 -5.71 -4.68
C VAL A 124 -6.16 -5.69 -6.18
N LEU A 125 -5.85 -6.84 -6.79
CA LEU A 125 -5.48 -6.93 -8.20
C LEU A 125 -6.67 -7.03 -9.16
N ASP A 126 -7.78 -7.67 -8.76
CA ASP A 126 -8.97 -7.83 -9.61
C ASP A 126 -9.56 -6.48 -10.07
N PRO A 127 -9.64 -5.42 -9.22
CA PRO A 127 -10.07 -4.11 -9.69
C PRO A 127 -9.11 -3.44 -10.68
N LEU A 128 -7.88 -3.95 -10.81
CA LEU A 128 -6.84 -3.41 -11.69
C LEU A 128 -6.79 -4.11 -13.07
N GLU A 129 -7.71 -5.02 -13.38
CA GLU A 129 -7.71 -5.77 -14.64
C GLU A 129 -7.77 -4.86 -15.89
N ASP A 130 -8.42 -3.70 -15.79
CA ASP A 130 -8.51 -2.71 -16.88
C ASP A 130 -7.34 -1.73 -16.92
N VAL A 131 -6.40 -1.80 -15.96
CA VAL A 131 -5.19 -0.97 -15.95
C VAL A 131 -4.18 -1.59 -16.91
N PRO A 132 -3.63 -0.83 -17.89
CA PRO A 132 -2.72 -1.39 -18.90
C PRO A 132 -1.47 -2.06 -18.32
N CYS A 133 -0.93 -1.54 -17.21
CA CYS A 133 0.24 -2.09 -16.56
C CYS A 133 0.19 -1.93 -15.04
N VAL A 134 0.36 -3.02 -14.31
CA VAL A 134 0.43 -3.08 -12.85
C VAL A 134 1.76 -3.71 -12.47
N VAL A 135 2.53 -3.03 -11.63
CA VAL A 135 3.81 -3.54 -11.11
C VAL A 135 3.68 -3.75 -9.61
N VAL A 136 3.73 -5.01 -9.19
CA VAL A 136 3.72 -5.40 -7.77
C VAL A 136 5.16 -5.55 -7.31
N PHE A 137 5.56 -4.77 -6.31
CA PHE A 137 6.92 -4.79 -5.80
C PHE A 137 7.07 -5.80 -4.67
N GLU A 138 8.11 -6.62 -4.76
CA GLU A 138 8.48 -7.55 -3.72
C GLU A 138 8.99 -6.85 -2.45
N LEU A 139 8.80 -7.53 -1.31
CA LEU A 139 9.28 -7.04 -0.03
C LEU A 139 10.73 -7.44 0.21
N PRO A 140 11.53 -6.57 0.86
CA PRO A 140 12.84 -6.96 1.38
C PRO A 140 12.71 -7.96 2.54
N GLY A 141 13.64 -8.90 2.61
CA GLY A 141 13.68 -9.94 3.63
C GLY A 141 14.31 -9.44 4.93
N GLY A 142 13.73 -9.79 6.08
CA GLY A 142 14.26 -9.52 7.42
C GLY A 142 14.37 -10.80 8.24
N SER A 143 15.23 -10.80 9.27
CA SER A 143 15.41 -11.96 10.13
C SER A 143 14.09 -12.37 10.80
N GLY A 144 13.67 -13.63 10.61
CA GLY A 144 12.44 -14.16 11.19
C GLY A 144 11.15 -13.75 10.47
N TRP A 145 11.25 -13.01 9.37
CA TRP A 145 10.09 -12.62 8.57
C TRP A 145 9.80 -13.68 7.51
N THR A 146 8.52 -13.96 7.31
CA THR A 146 8.01 -14.87 6.27
C THR A 146 7.88 -14.19 4.90
N VAL A 147 8.82 -13.30 4.57
CA VAL A 147 8.85 -12.57 3.30
C VAL A 147 8.94 -13.48 2.08
N PRO A 148 9.78 -14.54 2.04
CA PRO A 148 9.87 -15.41 0.88
C PRO A 148 8.52 -16.03 0.50
N THR A 149 7.72 -16.43 1.50
CA THR A 149 6.39 -17.01 1.27
C THR A 149 5.42 -16.00 0.68
N LEU A 150 5.45 -14.73 1.12
CA LEU A 150 4.59 -13.71 0.53
C LEU A 150 5.05 -13.35 -0.88
N ASN A 151 6.35 -13.13 -1.10
CA ASN A 151 6.85 -12.80 -2.44
C ASN A 151 6.58 -13.95 -3.44
N GLU A 152 6.68 -15.21 -3.03
CA GLU A 152 6.26 -16.36 -3.86
C GLU A 152 4.76 -16.27 -4.20
N ARG A 153 3.90 -16.00 -3.22
CA ARG A 153 2.47 -15.78 -3.47
C ARG A 153 2.20 -14.59 -4.40
N LEU A 154 2.94 -13.48 -4.30
CA LEU A 154 2.78 -12.34 -5.21
C LEU A 154 3.10 -12.75 -6.66
N ARG A 155 4.15 -13.55 -6.88
CA ARG A 155 4.48 -14.09 -8.20
C ARG A 155 3.42 -15.05 -8.71
N ASP A 156 2.94 -15.96 -7.87
CA ASP A 156 1.89 -16.92 -8.24
C ASP A 156 0.56 -16.22 -8.61
N GLU A 157 0.22 -15.13 -7.91
CA GLU A 157 -1.02 -14.37 -8.17
C GLU A 157 -0.91 -13.44 -9.40
N ALA A 158 0.30 -13.01 -9.72
CA ALA A 158 0.59 -12.32 -10.98
C ALA A 158 0.62 -13.29 -12.17
N ASP A 159 1.03 -14.54 -11.96
CA ASP A 159 1.04 -15.57 -13.00
C ASP A 159 -0.38 -15.77 -13.57
N GLY A 160 -0.53 -15.55 -14.88
CA GLY A 160 -1.82 -15.59 -15.57
C GLY A 160 -2.58 -14.26 -15.65
N ARG A 161 -2.06 -13.16 -15.07
CA ARG A 161 -2.60 -11.81 -15.26
C ARG A 161 -1.73 -11.04 -16.27
N PRO A 162 -2.19 -10.83 -17.53
CA PRO A 162 -1.34 -10.34 -18.61
C PRO A 162 -0.88 -8.88 -18.44
N ASN A 163 -1.50 -8.12 -17.53
CA ASN A 163 -1.17 -6.73 -17.23
C ASN A 163 -0.43 -6.57 -15.88
N VAL A 164 -0.13 -7.66 -15.17
CA VAL A 164 0.52 -7.61 -13.85
C VAL A 164 1.92 -8.21 -13.93
N GLU A 165 2.91 -7.42 -13.55
CA GLU A 165 4.31 -7.81 -13.43
C GLU A 165 4.75 -7.74 -11.97
N VAL A 166 5.72 -8.57 -11.59
CA VAL A 166 6.35 -8.52 -10.25
C VAL A 166 7.79 -8.03 -10.39
N ASP A 167 8.13 -6.98 -9.62
CA ASP A 167 9.47 -6.39 -9.61
C ASP A 167 10.17 -6.59 -8.26
N ASP A 168 11.44 -6.99 -8.30
CA ASP A 168 12.25 -7.31 -7.12
C ASP A 168 13.36 -6.28 -6.81
N GLU A 169 13.44 -5.18 -7.57
CA GLU A 169 14.57 -4.26 -7.50
C GLU A 169 14.70 -3.63 -6.12
N TRP A 170 13.59 -3.15 -5.55
CA TRP A 170 13.57 -2.61 -4.19
C TRP A 170 14.01 -3.67 -3.17
N ALA A 171 13.42 -4.87 -3.21
CA ALA A 171 13.78 -5.96 -2.30
C ALA A 171 15.28 -6.30 -2.38
N ARG A 172 15.84 -6.39 -3.60
CA ARG A 172 17.26 -6.66 -3.81
C ARG A 172 18.16 -5.54 -3.30
N LEU A 173 17.80 -4.27 -3.54
CA LEU A 173 18.55 -3.10 -3.06
C LEU A 173 18.56 -3.05 -1.53
N ALA A 174 17.39 -3.13 -0.91
CA ALA A 174 17.23 -3.12 0.53
C ALA A 174 17.97 -4.29 1.21
N ASN A 175 17.88 -5.50 0.67
CA ASN A 175 18.54 -6.69 1.23
C ASN A 175 20.07 -6.59 1.16
N ARG A 176 20.63 -6.19 0.01
CA ARG A 176 22.10 -6.06 -0.15
C ARG A 176 22.69 -5.08 0.85
N ASN A 177 22.02 -3.95 1.04
CA ASN A 177 22.60 -2.90 1.83
C ASN A 177 22.37 -3.15 3.34
N ARG A 178 21.35 -3.94 3.76
CA ARG A 178 21.08 -4.26 5.18
C ARG A 178 22.29 -4.77 5.97
N ASP A 179 23.15 -5.55 5.33
CA ASP A 179 24.28 -6.24 5.99
C ASP A 179 25.61 -5.46 5.94
N GLU A 180 25.78 -4.52 5.00
CA GLU A 180 27.09 -3.92 4.73
C GLU A 180 27.17 -2.40 4.92
N GLU A 181 26.09 -1.62 4.77
CA GLU A 181 26.15 -0.14 4.88
C GLU A 181 24.77 0.56 5.05
N ALA A 182 23.63 -0.14 5.02
CA ALA A 182 22.25 0.43 5.04
C ALA A 182 21.66 0.76 6.40
N ALA A 183 22.45 0.87 7.46
CA ALA A 183 21.89 1.46 8.68
C ALA A 183 21.32 2.87 8.41
N SER A 184 21.76 3.56 7.34
CA SER A 184 21.22 4.88 6.95
C SER A 184 19.96 4.85 6.09
N TRP A 185 19.62 3.74 5.43
CA TRP A 185 18.44 3.69 4.54
C TRP A 185 17.17 3.40 5.29
N PHE A 186 17.28 2.79 6.48
CA PHE A 186 16.15 2.50 7.34
C PHE A 186 16.22 3.33 8.60
N GLU A 187 15.07 3.64 9.17
CA GLU A 187 14.94 4.10 10.54
C GLU A 187 15.41 2.99 11.51
N ASP A 188 15.53 3.34 12.79
CA ASP A 188 15.98 2.42 13.86
C ASP A 188 15.13 1.13 13.97
N ASP A 189 13.89 1.15 13.46
CA ASP A 189 13.02 -0.04 13.44
C ASP A 189 13.36 -1.05 12.34
N GLY A 190 14.26 -0.68 11.42
CA GLY A 190 14.68 -1.51 10.29
C GLY A 190 13.58 -1.80 9.27
N ILE A 191 12.42 -1.18 9.39
CA ILE A 191 11.24 -1.39 8.54
C ILE A 191 11.04 -0.16 7.66
N HIS A 192 10.95 1.02 8.28
CA HIS A 192 10.60 2.24 7.58
C HIS A 192 11.84 2.84 6.92
N PRO A 193 11.72 3.37 5.69
CA PRO A 193 12.84 4.02 5.04
C PRO A 193 13.12 5.38 5.69
N ALA A 194 14.38 5.63 6.03
CA ALA A 194 14.88 6.96 6.32
C ALA A 194 14.99 7.76 5.00
N ALA A 195 15.34 9.06 5.06
CA ALA A 195 15.35 9.96 3.90
C ALA A 195 16.08 9.37 2.67
N GLU A 196 17.29 8.82 2.84
CA GLU A 196 18.00 8.18 1.73
C GLU A 196 17.24 6.94 1.21
N GLY A 197 16.65 6.13 2.10
CA GLY A 197 15.84 4.99 1.71
C GLY A 197 14.58 5.37 0.93
N GLN A 198 13.96 6.52 1.24
CA GLN A 198 12.78 7.04 0.55
C GLN A 198 13.13 7.39 -0.91
N GLU A 199 14.24 8.08 -1.13
CA GLU A 199 14.76 8.38 -2.46
C GLU A 199 15.08 7.10 -3.26
N ARG A 200 15.72 6.11 -2.61
CA ARG A 200 16.07 4.84 -3.25
C ARG A 200 14.85 4.00 -3.60
N LEU A 201 13.86 3.96 -2.71
CA LEU A 201 12.59 3.30 -2.98
C LEU A 201 11.90 3.95 -4.18
N ALA A 202 11.75 5.28 -4.19
CA ALA A 202 11.11 5.99 -5.29
C ALA A 202 11.82 5.76 -6.62
N SER A 203 13.16 5.76 -6.62
CA SER A 203 13.96 5.43 -7.81
C SER A 203 13.76 3.98 -8.30
N ALA A 204 13.66 3.02 -7.38
CA ALA A 204 13.37 1.62 -7.72
C ALA A 204 11.95 1.48 -8.30
N VAL A 205 10.96 2.20 -7.75
CA VAL A 205 9.58 2.20 -8.25
C VAL A 205 9.50 2.79 -9.66
N ALA A 206 10.12 3.95 -9.88
CA ALA A 206 10.19 4.56 -11.22
C ALA A 206 10.85 3.62 -12.23
N SER A 207 11.98 3.00 -11.85
CA SER A 207 12.71 2.07 -12.72
C SER A 207 11.90 0.80 -13.04
N GLY A 208 11.18 0.25 -12.05
CA GLY A 208 10.29 -0.88 -12.25
C GLY A 208 9.13 -0.54 -13.19
N LEU A 209 8.48 0.60 -12.98
CA LEU A 209 7.43 1.09 -13.88
C LEU A 209 7.94 1.30 -15.31
N ASP A 210 9.12 1.90 -15.50
CA ASP A 210 9.70 2.07 -16.84
C ASP A 210 10.11 0.74 -17.48
N ARG A 211 10.61 -0.22 -16.69
CA ARG A 211 11.04 -1.54 -17.17
C ARG A 211 9.88 -2.38 -17.68
N HIS A 212 8.76 -2.35 -16.96
CA HIS A 212 7.61 -3.23 -17.21
C HIS A 212 6.49 -2.55 -18.00
N CYS A 213 6.32 -1.25 -17.84
CA CYS A 213 5.28 -0.47 -18.51
C CYS A 213 5.81 0.42 -19.64
N GLY A 214 7.13 0.52 -19.81
CA GLY A 214 7.76 1.35 -20.83
C GLY A 214 7.52 0.84 -22.26
N ALA A 215 6.68 1.57 -22.99
CA ALA A 215 6.46 1.51 -24.44
C ALA A 215 6.22 0.12 -25.06
N SER A 216 5.02 -0.41 -24.83
CA SER A 216 4.26 -1.08 -25.91
C SER A 216 3.80 -0.04 -26.94
N SER A 217 4.73 0.65 -27.60
CA SER A 217 4.44 1.43 -28.81
C SER A 217 4.41 0.49 -30.01
N GLY A 218 3.29 -0.21 -30.17
CA GLY A 218 2.96 -1.01 -31.35
C GLY A 218 1.58 -0.66 -31.87
#